data_AF-A0A9E2UIC4-F1
#
_entry.id   AF-A0A9E2UIC4-F1
#
_cell.length_a   1.000
_cell.length_b   1.000
_cell.length_c   1.000
_cell.angle_alpha   90.00
_cell.angle_beta   90.00
_cell.angle_gamma   90.00
#
_symmetry.space_group_name_H-M   'P 1'
#
loop_
_entity.id
_entity.type
_entity.pdbx_description
1 polymer ?
#
loop_
_entity_poly.entity_id
_entity_poly.type
_entity_poly.pdbx_seq_one_letter_code
_entity_poly.pdbx_strand_id
1 'polypeptide(L)'
;MLGGCEGSFFSVGDRWHTPRINEAYQERDACLARRAATEAPGAIDQSAAARAVAEACASQIEKLVQVSNRDGDSKVAANIRDNSQFRAMGYVMRSRGQPATTDVAQGSTGSVTPSR
;
A
#
# COMPACT_ATOMS: atom_id res chain seq x y z
N MET A 1 -29.68 -39.78 -15.13
CA MET A 1 -29.51 -38.72 -16.15
C MET A 1 -30.09 -37.44 -15.56
N LEU A 2 -29.23 -36.51 -15.14
CA LEU A 2 -29.00 -35.18 -15.77
C LEU A 2 -29.73 -34.11 -14.92
N GLY A 3 -29.10 -33.10 -14.35
CA GLY A 3 -27.72 -32.65 -14.41
C GLY A 3 -27.48 -31.59 -13.33
N GLY A 4 -26.25 -31.56 -12.82
CA GLY A 4 -25.72 -30.35 -12.22
C GLY A 4 -25.50 -29.32 -13.32
N CYS A 5 -26.04 -28.13 -13.12
CA CYS A 5 -25.51 -26.89 -13.65
C CYS A 5 -25.60 -25.89 -12.51
N GLU A 6 -24.61 -25.96 -11.62
CA GLU A 6 -24.29 -24.88 -10.68
C GLU A 6 -23.93 -23.67 -11.55
N GLY A 7 -24.95 -22.87 -11.87
CA GLY A 7 -24.78 -21.62 -12.57
C GLY A 7 -23.94 -20.72 -11.68
N SER A 8 -22.63 -20.68 -11.91
CA SER A 8 -21.79 -19.63 -11.36
C SER A 8 -22.35 -18.32 -11.88
N PHE A 9 -23.12 -17.62 -11.03
CA PHE A 9 -23.65 -16.30 -11.29
C PHE A 9 -22.49 -15.30 -11.28
N PHE A 10 -21.61 -15.36 -12.29
CA PHE A 10 -20.75 -14.24 -12.61
C PHE A 10 -21.66 -13.16 -13.17
N SER A 11 -22.10 -12.24 -12.30
CA SER A 11 -22.83 -11.07 -12.77
C SER A 11 -21.90 -10.35 -13.75
N VAL A 12 -22.41 -9.91 -14.89
CA VAL A 12 -21.62 -9.16 -15.89
C VAL A 12 -20.89 -7.96 -15.25
N GLY A 13 -21.40 -7.45 -14.13
CA GLY A 13 -20.74 -6.45 -13.28
C GLY A 13 -19.40 -6.90 -12.69
N ASP A 14 -19.24 -8.16 -12.27
CA ASP A 14 -18.03 -8.65 -11.58
C ASP A 14 -16.82 -8.75 -12.53
N ARG A 15 -17.05 -9.04 -13.82
CA ARG A 15 -15.98 -9.14 -14.83
C ARG A 15 -15.23 -7.82 -15.03
N TRP A 16 -15.91 -6.69 -14.89
CA TRP A 16 -15.31 -5.35 -15.00
C TRP A 16 -14.93 -4.77 -13.64
N HIS A 17 -15.40 -5.36 -12.55
CA HIS A 17 -15.16 -4.89 -11.20
C HIS A 17 -13.72 -5.16 -10.74
N THR A 18 -13.20 -6.36 -11.00
CA THR A 18 -11.84 -6.74 -10.59
C THR A 18 -10.75 -5.92 -11.29
N PRO A 19 -10.81 -5.70 -12.63
CA PRO A 19 -9.84 -4.82 -13.30
C PRO A 19 -9.85 -3.40 -12.75
N ARG A 20 -11.03 -2.82 -12.49
CA ARG A 20 -11.17 -1.46 -11.94
C ARG A 20 -10.65 -1.33 -10.51
N ILE A 21 -10.84 -2.35 -9.68
CA ILE A 21 -10.25 -2.41 -8.33
C ILE A 21 -8.72 -2.45 -8.45
N ASN A 22 -8.17 -3.28 -9.34
CA ASN A 22 -6.73 -3.39 -9.55
C ASN A 22 -6.13 -2.06 -10.03
N GLU A 23 -6.77 -1.38 -10.98
CA GLU A 23 -6.38 -0.05 -11.43
C GLU A 23 -6.40 0.97 -10.29
N ALA A 24 -7.45 0.98 -9.47
CA ALA A 24 -7.55 1.88 -8.32
C ALA A 24 -6.43 1.62 -7.29
N TYR A 25 -6.05 0.36 -7.07
CA TYR A 25 -4.89 0.02 -6.25
C TYR A 25 -3.58 0.53 -6.86
N GLN A 26 -3.38 0.36 -8.17
CA GLN A 26 -2.19 0.85 -8.87
C GLN A 26 -2.08 2.38 -8.84
N GLU A 27 -3.18 3.10 -9.07
CA GLU A 27 -3.22 4.57 -8.99
C GLU A 27 -2.85 5.07 -7.60
N ARG A 28 -3.41 4.45 -6.55
CA ARG A 28 -3.03 4.76 -5.17
C ARG A 28 -1.54 4.55 -4.97
N ASP A 29 -1.04 3.37 -5.33
CA ASP A 29 0.36 3.00 -5.08
C ASP A 29 1.34 3.89 -5.86
N ALA A 30 0.99 4.28 -7.08
CA ALA A 30 1.76 5.22 -7.88
C ALA A 30 1.80 6.62 -7.24
N CYS A 31 0.67 7.09 -6.68
CA CYS A 31 0.64 8.34 -5.93
C CYS A 31 1.54 8.27 -4.70
N LEU A 32 1.39 7.22 -3.88
CA LEU A 32 2.18 7.04 -2.65
C LEU A 32 3.68 7.00 -2.94
N ALA A 33 4.10 6.25 -3.96
CA ALA A 33 5.50 6.16 -4.38
C ALA A 33 6.05 7.53 -4.84
N ARG A 34 5.29 8.26 -5.67
CA ARG A 34 5.70 9.58 -6.18
C ARG A 34 5.83 10.61 -5.05
N ARG A 35 4.86 10.66 -4.14
CA ARG A 35 4.88 11.58 -2.99
C ARG A 35 5.99 11.24 -2.01
N ALA A 36 6.18 9.96 -1.70
CA ALA A 36 7.28 9.54 -0.83
C ALA A 36 8.67 9.84 -1.42
N ALA A 37 8.83 9.85 -2.74
CA ALA A 37 10.09 10.21 -3.39
C ALA A 37 10.40 11.73 -3.31
N THR A 38 9.38 12.57 -3.12
CA THR A 38 9.56 14.02 -2.91
C THR A 38 9.78 14.38 -1.45
N GLU A 39 9.54 13.46 -0.52
CA GLU A 39 9.81 13.66 0.91
C GLU A 39 11.32 13.72 1.15
N ALA A 40 11.81 14.84 1.67
CA ALA A 40 13.23 15.00 1.97
C ALA A 40 13.69 13.98 3.02
N PRO A 41 14.78 13.21 2.77
CA PRO A 41 15.31 12.29 3.76
C PRO A 41 15.79 13.06 5.00
N GLY A 42 15.19 12.78 6.15
CA GLY A 42 15.65 13.25 7.47
C GLY A 42 14.94 14.46 8.08
N ALA A 43 13.96 15.09 7.41
CA ALA A 43 13.30 16.30 7.94
C ALA A 43 12.17 16.02 8.94
N ILE A 44 11.56 14.84 8.89
CA ILE A 44 10.34 14.50 9.66
C ILE A 44 10.33 13.02 10.05
N ASP A 45 9.72 12.73 11.20
CA ASP A 45 9.46 11.36 11.65
C ASP A 45 8.78 10.54 10.55
N GLN A 46 9.12 9.24 10.46
CA GLN A 46 8.65 8.37 9.39
C GLN A 46 7.13 8.22 9.40
N SER A 47 6.52 8.16 10.59
CA SER A 47 5.06 8.04 10.72
C SER A 47 4.35 9.33 10.31
N ALA A 48 4.94 10.49 10.65
CA ALA A 48 4.43 11.80 10.24
C ALA A 48 4.52 11.99 8.71
N ALA A 49 5.65 11.63 8.10
CA ALA A 49 5.83 11.66 6.65
C ALA A 49 4.88 10.69 5.94
N ALA A 50 4.72 9.46 6.46
CA ALA A 50 3.77 8.49 5.91
C ALA A 50 2.33 9.01 5.95
N ARG A 51 1.93 9.66 7.05
CA ARG A 51 0.61 10.29 7.18
C ARG A 51 0.43 11.42 6.17
N ALA A 52 1.41 12.32 6.03
CA ALA A 52 1.38 13.40 5.06
C ALA A 52 1.29 12.87 3.61
N VAL A 53 2.02 11.82 3.28
CA VAL A 53 1.96 11.15 1.97
C VAL A 53 0.58 10.53 1.73
N ALA A 54 0.00 9.85 2.73
CA ALA A 54 -1.35 9.29 2.63
C ALA A 54 -2.41 10.38 2.45
N GLU A 55 -2.32 11.48 3.20
CA GLU A 55 -3.21 12.65 3.09
C GLU A 55 -3.10 13.31 1.70
N ALA A 56 -1.87 13.44 1.16
CA ALA A 56 -1.65 13.96 -0.20
C ALA A 56 -2.21 13.05 -1.31
N CYS A 57 -2.48 11.78 -1.01
CA CYS A 57 -3.08 10.79 -1.91
C CYS A 57 -4.54 10.45 -1.54
N ALA A 58 -5.20 11.26 -0.71
CA ALA A 58 -6.56 11.01 -0.23
C ALA A 58 -7.56 10.79 -1.39
N SER A 59 -7.40 11.51 -2.51
CA SER A 59 -8.29 11.36 -3.67
C SER A 59 -8.24 9.94 -4.29
N GLN A 60 -7.05 9.35 -4.40
CA GLN A 60 -6.86 8.00 -4.92
C GLN A 60 -7.34 6.95 -3.92
N ILE A 61 -7.14 7.20 -2.64
CA ILE A 61 -7.62 6.32 -1.55
C ILE A 61 -9.15 6.30 -1.53
N GLU A 62 -9.81 7.46 -1.61
CA GLU A 62 -11.28 7.53 -1.64
C GLU A 62 -11.85 6.94 -2.93
N LYS A 63 -11.19 7.10 -4.08
CA LYS A 63 -11.57 6.40 -5.32
C LYS A 63 -11.48 4.88 -5.14
N LEU A 64 -10.44 4.38 -4.50
CA LEU A 64 -10.28 2.95 -4.18
C LEU A 64 -11.36 2.47 -3.21
N VAL A 65 -11.74 3.26 -2.20
CA VAL A 65 -12.86 2.95 -1.32
C VAL A 65 -14.16 2.86 -2.12
N GLN A 66 -14.47 3.85 -2.95
CA GLN A 66 -15.71 3.87 -3.75
C GLN A 66 -15.82 2.67 -4.69
N VAL A 67 -14.71 2.30 -5.33
CA VAL A 67 -14.70 1.15 -6.25
C VAL A 67 -14.74 -0.16 -5.47
N SER A 68 -14.03 -0.30 -4.35
CA SER A 68 -13.91 -1.58 -3.63
C SER A 68 -15.03 -1.85 -2.63
N ASN A 69 -15.74 -0.82 -2.17
CA ASN A 69 -16.72 -0.90 -1.10
C ASN A 69 -18.14 -0.66 -1.61
N ARG A 70 -18.62 -1.55 -2.49
CA ARG A 70 -19.93 -1.44 -3.12
C ARG A 70 -21.08 -1.35 -2.10
N ASP A 71 -20.97 -2.09 -1.01
CA ASP A 71 -22.01 -2.20 0.01
C ASP A 71 -21.93 -1.11 1.08
N GLY A 72 -20.93 -0.21 0.98
CA GLY A 72 -20.76 0.89 1.93
C GLY A 72 -20.31 0.46 3.33
N ASP A 73 -19.67 -0.71 3.47
CA ASP A 73 -19.16 -1.21 4.73
C ASP A 73 -18.04 -0.30 5.28
N SER A 74 -18.31 0.34 6.41
CA SER A 74 -17.36 1.20 7.10
C SER A 74 -16.03 0.51 7.45
N LYS A 75 -16.04 -0.80 7.70
CA LYS A 75 -14.84 -1.59 8.01
C LYS A 75 -13.95 -1.76 6.79
N VAL A 76 -14.53 -1.96 5.60
CA VAL A 76 -13.77 -2.02 4.35
C VAL A 76 -13.11 -0.67 4.05
N ALA A 77 -13.86 0.43 4.22
CA ALA A 77 -13.30 1.77 4.05
C ALA A 77 -12.15 2.06 5.03
N ALA A 78 -12.30 1.69 6.31
CA ALA A 78 -11.26 1.83 7.32
C ALA A 78 -10.01 1.01 6.96
N ASN A 79 -10.18 -0.27 6.63
CA ASN A 79 -9.08 -1.15 6.25
C ASN A 79 -8.31 -0.63 5.03
N ILE A 80 -8.99 -0.06 4.03
CA ILE A 80 -8.34 0.54 2.86
C ILE A 80 -7.49 1.75 3.27
N ARG A 81 -8.01 2.61 4.15
CA ARG A 81 -7.27 3.79 4.64
C ARG A 81 -6.05 3.38 5.47
N ASP A 82 -6.22 2.42 6.40
CA ASP A 82 -5.14 1.90 7.23
C ASP A 82 -4.05 1.20 6.38
N ASN A 83 -4.47 0.38 5.41
CA ASN A 83 -3.56 -0.23 4.46
C ASN A 83 -2.79 0.82 3.65
N SER A 84 -3.46 1.89 3.24
CA SER A 84 -2.83 2.97 2.48
C SER A 84 -1.77 3.70 3.30
N GLN A 85 -2.03 3.94 4.59
CA GLN A 85 -1.05 4.52 5.52
C GLN A 85 0.15 3.58 5.75
N PHE A 86 -0.10 2.28 5.96
CA PHE A 86 0.97 1.30 6.10
C PHE A 86 1.85 1.24 4.85
N ARG A 87 1.25 1.25 3.66
CA ARG A 87 2.01 1.27 2.40
C ARG A 87 2.77 2.58 2.21
N ALA A 88 2.18 3.72 2.58
CA ALA A 88 2.86 5.01 2.56
C ALA A 88 4.15 4.98 3.37
N MET A 89 4.11 4.41 4.58
CA MET A 89 5.29 4.21 5.42
C MET A 89 6.36 3.36 4.72
N GLY A 90 5.98 2.25 4.09
CA GLY A 90 6.93 1.43 3.32
C GLY A 90 7.55 2.18 2.12
N TYR A 91 6.83 3.08 1.46
CA TYR A 91 7.40 3.93 0.42
C TYR A 91 8.34 5.00 0.97
N VAL A 92 8.02 5.62 2.11
CA VAL A 92 8.88 6.59 2.80
C VAL A 92 10.18 5.93 3.28
N MET A 93 10.11 4.74 3.86
CA MET A 93 11.31 3.98 4.24
C MET A 93 12.18 3.70 3.01
N ARG A 94 11.59 3.21 1.92
CA ARG A 94 12.32 2.93 0.68
C ARG A 94 12.94 4.18 0.04
N SER A 95 12.26 5.32 0.05
CA SER A 95 12.84 6.56 -0.51
C SER A 95 14.00 7.09 0.32
N ARG A 96 14.06 6.73 1.60
CA ARG A 96 15.17 7.02 2.51
C ARG A 96 16.29 5.97 2.48
N GLY A 97 16.21 4.96 1.60
CA GLY A 97 17.17 3.86 1.54
C GLY A 97 17.05 2.88 2.72
N GLN A 98 15.98 2.95 3.50
CA GLN A 98 15.72 2.06 4.62
C GLN A 98 14.88 0.86 4.12
N PRO A 99 15.26 -0.39 4.45
CA PRO A 99 14.43 -1.54 4.12
C PRO A 99 13.09 -1.43 4.88
N ALA A 100 11.99 -1.66 4.18
CA ALA A 100 10.67 -1.79 4.79
C ALA A 100 10.61 -3.13 5.54
N THR A 101 11.20 -3.14 6.75
CA THR A 101 11.20 -4.18 7.79
C THR A 101 11.72 -5.58 7.40
N THR A 102 13.02 -5.80 7.58
CA THR A 102 13.60 -6.97 8.29
C THR A 102 15.09 -6.73 8.50
N ASP A 103 15.47 -6.29 9.70
CA ASP A 103 16.81 -6.61 10.22
C ASP A 103 16.65 -7.03 11.69
N VAL A 104 16.11 -8.23 11.86
CA VAL A 104 16.40 -9.07 13.02
C VAL A 104 17.41 -10.10 12.52
N ALA A 105 18.68 -9.72 12.35
CA ALA A 105 19.83 -10.60 12.56
C ALA A 105 21.17 -9.86 12.38
N GLN A 106 21.73 -9.41 13.50
CA GLN A 106 23.16 -9.40 13.84
C GLN A 106 24.15 -9.58 12.66
N GLY A 107 24.59 -8.45 12.11
CA GLY A 107 25.80 -8.33 11.29
C GLY A 107 26.85 -7.48 11.98
N SER A 108 27.13 -7.72 13.26
CA SER A 108 28.30 -7.15 13.94
C SER A 108 29.58 -7.81 13.45
N THR A 109 29.98 -7.56 12.21
CA THR A 109 31.38 -7.74 11.81
C THR A 109 32.14 -6.54 12.34
N GLY A 110 32.48 -6.62 13.62
CA GLY A 110 33.53 -5.80 14.20
C GLY A 110 34.78 -5.97 13.36
N SER A 111 35.18 -4.92 12.67
CA SER A 111 36.45 -4.79 11.99
C SER A 111 37.56 -4.95 13.04
N VAL A 112 38.11 -6.16 13.17
CA VAL A 112 39.31 -6.40 13.96
C VAL A 112 40.49 -5.74 13.23
N THR A 113 41.11 -4.83 13.97
CA THR A 113 42.31 -4.00 13.79
C THR A 113 43.39 -4.51 12.82
N PRO A 114 44.07 -3.61 12.07
CA PRO A 114 45.26 -3.95 11.30
C PRO A 114 46.52 -3.92 12.18
N SER A 115 47.40 -4.91 12.04
CA SER A 115 48.80 -4.81 12.52
C SER A 115 49.76 -5.34 11.46
N ARG A 116 50.85 -4.58 11.34
CA ARG A 116 51.96 -4.64 10.37
C ARG A 116 52.69 -5.96 10.30
#